data_AF-A0A0C3C8Z6-F1
#
_entry.id   AF-A0A0C3C8Z6-F1
#
_cell.length_a   1.000
_cell.length_b   1.000
_cell.length_c   1.000
_cell.angle_alpha   90.00
_cell.angle_beta   90.00
_cell.angle_gamma   90.00
#
_symmetry.space_group_name_H-M   'P 1'
#
loop_
_entity.id
_entity.type
_entity.pdbx_description
1 polymer ?
#
loop_
_entity_poly.entity_id
_entity_poly.type
_entity_poly.pdbx_seq_one_letter_code
_entity_poly.pdbx_strand_id
1 'polypeptide(L)'
;MDQTYFLHLLVNDPARVIPPGKSLLSMVAHANIRHTPPLLDRVKQVAHRAFWDEAEQVLSDPLPSVQLPRLARLYRDLLDALSPLFPPNHPVLNSLSSPLPPTSSPLRSTFAFLREILMALRQRCAPLRDPAIDQILLSQPPTDNPSLAHFVVDTIKSIIALAEDMKSDLSTFVLGSMSESQLHNFLANDLKIRERDLVLRAWDGSPTLIQDAWNAWIPPHGQPWILSLLRALGSDLPVVCQPPPTPPQPNQLPPQLLFSTPQLLYIQNYLQAIVIGAALRSLTRLPHPNTPGVNHDFMTRVWSLLKAEIDADSNNCPDNDHTKLINLADEVVRARQIVLAPSPLDPDEDIRLRAAVERTIRSNDPVFLLLKKRLFAALETHHLAGDITPTTSSIPLRMQTGRVPNGLRDSSPPPPQTPLRPLPPIPAFEEPVLQQAIAEVSQKIINCVTWTNTVWDGL
;
A
#
# COMPACT_ATOMS: atom_id res chain seq x y z
N MET A 1 2.99 11.32 3.32
CA MET A 1 3.25 10.02 3.95
C MET A 1 1.96 9.22 4.04
N ASP A 2 0.89 9.81 4.56
CA ASP A 2 -0.41 9.18 4.82
C ASP A 2 -1.05 8.52 3.58
N GLN A 3 -1.03 9.19 2.42
CA GLN A 3 -1.61 8.64 1.19
C GLN A 3 -0.85 7.38 0.70
N THR A 4 0.48 7.40 0.73
CA THR A 4 1.30 6.25 0.33
C THR A 4 1.13 5.10 1.34
N TYR A 5 1.05 5.41 2.63
CA TYR A 5 0.80 4.39 3.65
C TYR A 5 -0.60 3.77 3.53
N PHE A 6 -1.62 4.57 3.24
CA PHE A 6 -2.96 4.07 2.94
C PHE A 6 -2.96 3.13 1.73
N LEU A 7 -2.26 3.50 0.65
CA LEU A 7 -2.08 2.62 -0.51
C LEU A 7 -1.31 1.34 -0.15
N HIS A 8 -0.29 1.44 0.72
CA HIS A 8 0.43 0.28 1.25
C HIS A 8 -0.49 -0.69 1.97
N LEU A 9 -1.34 -0.20 2.87
CA LEU A 9 -2.34 -1.02 3.53
C LEU A 9 -3.37 -1.58 2.54
N LEU A 10 -3.83 -0.79 1.57
CA LEU A 10 -4.80 -1.23 0.57
C LEU A 10 -4.28 -2.39 -0.29
N VAL A 11 -2.99 -2.38 -0.63
CA VAL A 11 -2.35 -3.42 -1.45
C VAL A 11 -2.01 -4.66 -0.62
N ASN A 12 -1.43 -4.50 0.57
CA ASN A 12 -0.91 -5.61 1.37
C ASN A 12 -1.93 -6.21 2.33
N ASP A 13 -2.90 -5.43 2.80
CA ASP A 13 -3.96 -5.87 3.71
C ASP A 13 -5.30 -5.17 3.41
N PRO A 14 -5.92 -5.47 2.24
CA PRO A 14 -7.16 -4.84 1.83
C PRO A 14 -8.30 -5.06 2.83
N ALA A 15 -8.29 -6.16 3.59
CA ALA A 15 -9.34 -6.47 4.56
C ALA A 15 -9.41 -5.47 5.72
N ARG A 16 -8.30 -4.79 6.05
CA ARG A 16 -8.29 -3.74 7.08
C ARG A 16 -8.87 -2.41 6.62
N VAL A 17 -8.78 -2.13 5.32
CA VAL A 17 -9.09 -0.82 4.76
C VAL A 17 -10.44 -0.82 4.03
N ILE A 18 -10.73 -1.91 3.32
CA ILE A 18 -11.93 -2.05 2.51
C ILE A 18 -13.08 -2.52 3.40
N PRO A 19 -14.20 -1.77 3.47
CA PRO A 19 -15.36 -2.21 4.21
C PRO A 19 -15.88 -3.56 3.69
N PRO A 20 -16.38 -4.45 4.56
CA PRO A 20 -16.88 -5.75 4.15
C PRO A 20 -17.98 -5.59 3.08
N GLY A 21 -17.86 -6.37 2.00
CA GLY A 21 -18.80 -6.33 0.86
C GLY A 21 -18.49 -5.27 -0.21
N LYS A 22 -17.46 -4.43 -0.04
CA LYS A 22 -16.95 -3.55 -1.09
C LYS A 22 -15.75 -4.18 -1.79
N SER A 23 -15.61 -3.89 -3.09
CA SER A 23 -14.43 -4.29 -3.87
C SER A 23 -13.41 -3.16 -3.94
N LEU A 24 -12.15 -3.50 -4.22
CA LEU A 24 -11.09 -2.53 -4.45
C LEU A 24 -11.47 -1.55 -5.57
N LEU A 25 -12.06 -2.07 -6.64
CA LEU A 25 -12.54 -1.29 -7.78
C LEU A 25 -13.57 -0.23 -7.36
N SER A 26 -14.53 -0.61 -6.49
CA SER A 26 -15.54 0.34 -6.00
C SER A 26 -14.90 1.48 -5.20
N MET A 27 -13.87 1.19 -4.40
CA MET A 27 -13.16 2.21 -3.64
C MET A 27 -12.36 3.15 -4.51
N VAL A 28 -11.65 2.63 -5.53
CA VAL A 28 -10.88 3.46 -6.46
C VAL A 28 -11.79 4.34 -7.32
N ALA A 29 -12.91 3.77 -7.81
CA ALA A 29 -13.91 4.53 -8.55
C ALA A 29 -14.49 5.69 -7.71
N HIS A 30 -14.77 5.46 -6.42
CA HIS A 30 -15.24 6.51 -5.51
C HIS A 30 -14.15 7.50 -5.10
N ALA A 31 -12.88 7.09 -5.05
CA ALA A 31 -11.78 7.98 -4.70
C ALA A 31 -11.56 9.06 -5.76
N ASN A 32 -11.73 8.72 -7.05
CA ASN A 32 -11.63 9.67 -8.15
C ASN A 32 -12.76 10.72 -8.17
N ILE A 33 -13.87 10.45 -7.47
CA ILE A 33 -15.03 11.36 -7.39
C ILE A 33 -14.87 12.38 -6.24
N ARG A 34 -13.79 12.30 -5.44
CA ARG A 34 -13.66 13.18 -4.26
C ARG A 34 -13.58 14.65 -4.66
N HIS A 35 -14.63 15.37 -4.27
CA HIS A 35 -14.75 16.82 -4.35
C HIS A 35 -13.63 17.52 -3.57
N THR A 36 -12.95 18.45 -4.24
CA THR A 36 -12.09 19.42 -3.58
C THR A 36 -12.91 20.26 -2.59
N PRO A 37 -12.32 20.68 -1.45
CA PRO A 37 -13.05 21.50 -0.49
C PRO A 37 -13.48 22.83 -1.15
N PRO A 38 -14.68 23.36 -0.83
CA PRO A 38 -15.32 24.44 -1.58
C PRO A 38 -14.51 25.75 -1.59
N LEU A 39 -13.64 25.96 -0.59
CA LEU A 39 -12.77 27.13 -0.52
C LEU A 39 -11.62 27.06 -1.54
N LEU A 40 -11.04 25.88 -1.72
CA LEU A 40 -9.96 25.67 -2.69
C LEU A 40 -10.49 25.88 -4.13
N ASP A 41 -11.74 25.50 -4.38
CA ASP A 41 -12.39 25.72 -5.68
C ASP A 41 -12.61 27.20 -5.96
N ARG A 42 -13.02 27.99 -4.96
CA ARG A 42 -13.15 29.46 -5.11
C ARG A 42 -11.81 30.12 -5.43
N VAL A 43 -10.75 29.75 -4.71
CA VAL A 43 -9.40 30.30 -4.95
C VAL A 43 -8.92 29.92 -6.36
N LYS A 44 -9.11 28.65 -6.77
CA LYS A 44 -8.80 28.21 -8.12
C LYS A 44 -9.57 28.98 -9.19
N GLN A 45 -10.87 29.22 -8.99
CA GLN A 45 -11.69 29.97 -9.94
C GLN A 45 -11.19 31.41 -10.12
N VAL A 46 -10.86 32.11 -9.03
CA VAL A 46 -10.32 33.48 -9.10
C VAL A 46 -8.95 33.50 -9.78
N ALA A 47 -8.06 32.56 -9.42
CA ALA A 47 -6.74 32.46 -10.03
C ALA A 47 -6.80 32.13 -11.53
N HIS A 48 -7.66 31.17 -11.91
CA HIS A 48 -7.88 30.81 -13.31
C HIS A 48 -8.43 31.98 -14.10
N ARG A 49 -9.42 32.70 -13.55
CA ARG A 49 -9.98 33.89 -14.21
C ARG A 49 -8.91 34.94 -14.47
N ALA A 50 -8.13 35.30 -13.44
CA ALA A 50 -7.05 36.27 -13.59
C ALA A 50 -6.01 35.83 -14.64
N PHE A 51 -5.64 34.55 -14.65
CA PHE A 51 -4.72 33.98 -15.63
C PHE A 51 -5.25 34.10 -17.07
N TRP A 52 -6.54 33.79 -17.29
CA TRP A 52 -7.13 33.83 -18.63
C TRP A 52 -7.40 35.26 -19.11
N ASP A 53 -7.82 36.16 -18.22
CA ASP A 53 -8.02 37.57 -18.54
C ASP A 53 -6.69 38.23 -18.95
N GLU A 54 -5.59 37.91 -18.24
CA GLU A 54 -4.23 38.34 -18.62
C GLU A 54 -3.83 37.76 -19.99
N ALA A 55 -4.11 36.47 -20.24
CA ALA A 55 -3.80 35.83 -21.53
C ALA A 55 -4.50 36.55 -22.69
N GLU A 56 -5.79 36.84 -22.54
CA GLU A 56 -6.59 37.51 -23.56
C GLU A 56 -6.09 38.94 -23.81
N GLN A 57 -5.77 39.68 -22.75
CA GLN A 57 -5.23 41.04 -22.87
C GLN A 57 -3.90 41.06 -23.63
N VAL A 58 -2.98 40.15 -23.29
CA VAL A 58 -1.66 40.07 -23.95
C VAL A 58 -1.79 39.60 -25.40
N LEU A 59 -2.70 38.67 -25.68
CA LEU A 59 -2.90 38.17 -27.05
C LEU A 59 -3.67 39.15 -27.95
N SER A 60 -4.42 40.09 -27.37
CA SER A 60 -5.13 41.14 -28.12
C SER A 60 -4.17 42.20 -28.70
N ASP A 61 -2.93 42.27 -28.22
CA ASP A 61 -1.90 43.16 -28.77
C ASP A 61 -1.58 42.78 -30.22
N PRO A 62 -1.55 43.73 -31.18
CA PRO A 62 -1.22 43.43 -32.58
C PRO A 62 0.23 43.00 -32.82
N LEU A 63 1.15 43.19 -31.85
CA LEU A 63 2.56 42.89 -32.00
C LEU A 63 2.87 41.40 -31.76
N PRO A 64 3.41 40.67 -32.76
CA PRO A 64 3.75 39.25 -32.59
C PRO A 64 4.78 38.98 -31.50
N SER A 65 5.69 39.93 -31.22
CA SER A 65 6.70 39.82 -30.17
C SER A 65 6.11 39.73 -28.76
N VAL A 66 4.91 40.28 -28.56
CA VAL A 66 4.15 40.22 -27.30
C VAL A 66 3.33 38.93 -27.23
N GLN A 67 2.72 38.53 -28.35
CA GLN A 67 1.85 37.36 -28.44
C GLN A 67 2.61 36.03 -28.30
N LEU A 68 3.76 35.88 -28.98
CA LEU A 68 4.50 34.62 -29.08
C LEU A 68 4.94 34.05 -27.71
N PRO A 69 5.51 34.84 -26.78
CA PRO A 69 5.86 34.33 -25.44
C PRO A 69 4.64 33.83 -24.65
N ARG A 70 3.48 34.47 -24.79
CA ARG A 70 2.25 34.03 -24.11
C ARG A 70 1.71 32.75 -24.72
N LEU A 71 1.69 32.65 -26.06
CA LEU A 71 1.30 31.42 -26.77
C LEU A 71 2.19 30.24 -26.39
N ALA A 72 3.50 30.45 -26.25
CA ALA A 72 4.43 29.40 -25.84
C ALA A 72 4.08 28.82 -24.46
N ARG A 73 3.63 29.65 -23.51
CA ARG A 73 3.14 29.18 -22.20
C ARG A 73 1.86 28.36 -22.34
N LEU A 74 0.89 28.85 -23.11
CA LEU A 74 -0.36 28.14 -23.36
C LEU A 74 -0.15 26.79 -24.09
N TYR A 75 0.87 26.71 -24.96
CA TYR A 75 1.24 25.44 -25.61
C TYR A 75 1.81 24.45 -24.61
N ARG A 76 2.53 24.92 -23.59
CA ARG A 76 2.99 24.06 -22.49
C ARG A 76 1.82 23.56 -21.64
N ASP A 77 0.86 24.44 -21.34
CA ASP A 77 -0.36 24.03 -20.61
C ASP A 77 -1.16 22.98 -21.41
N LEU A 78 -1.27 23.15 -22.74
CA LEU A 78 -1.85 22.15 -23.63
C LEU A 78 -1.04 20.85 -23.66
N LEU A 79 0.29 20.94 -23.71
CA LEU A 79 1.17 19.77 -23.68
C LEU A 79 0.93 18.95 -22.41
N ASP A 80 0.91 19.61 -21.25
CA ASP A 80 0.67 18.97 -19.96
C ASP A 80 -0.74 18.35 -19.92
N ALA A 81 -1.75 19.08 -20.40
CA ALA A 81 -3.13 18.59 -20.47
C ALA A 81 -3.29 17.39 -21.41
N LEU A 82 -2.61 17.37 -22.56
CA LEU A 82 -2.80 16.37 -23.61
C LEU A 82 -1.83 15.18 -23.49
N SER A 83 -0.73 15.31 -22.77
CA SER A 83 0.28 14.27 -22.59
C SER A 83 -0.27 12.91 -22.15
N PRO A 84 -1.29 12.79 -21.27
CA PRO A 84 -1.81 11.49 -20.86
C PRO A 84 -2.71 10.82 -21.91
N LEU A 85 -3.18 11.58 -22.92
CA LEU A 85 -4.15 11.11 -23.93
C LEU A 85 -3.46 10.60 -25.20
N PHE A 86 -2.24 11.07 -25.48
CA PHE A 86 -1.48 10.73 -26.66
C PHE A 86 -0.24 9.89 -26.33
N PRO A 87 0.22 9.00 -27.23
CA PRO A 87 1.50 8.33 -27.05
C PRO A 87 2.63 9.36 -27.08
N PRO A 88 3.76 9.12 -26.39
CA PRO A 88 4.84 10.12 -26.21
C PRO A 88 5.43 10.62 -27.54
N ASN A 89 5.40 9.80 -28.60
CA ASN A 89 5.93 10.15 -29.93
C ASN A 89 4.85 10.70 -30.89
N HIS A 90 3.68 11.07 -30.38
CA HIS A 90 2.60 11.58 -31.23
C HIS A 90 2.98 12.92 -31.86
N PRO A 91 2.70 13.16 -33.16
CA PRO A 91 3.09 14.40 -33.84
C PRO A 91 2.58 15.67 -33.14
N VAL A 92 1.37 15.64 -32.56
CA VAL A 92 0.83 16.77 -31.78
C VAL A 92 1.70 17.11 -30.56
N LEU A 93 2.16 16.12 -29.79
CA LEU A 93 3.00 16.37 -28.62
C LEU A 93 4.39 16.88 -29.06
N ASN A 94 4.93 16.33 -30.14
CA ASN A 94 6.19 16.80 -30.71
C ASN A 94 6.08 18.26 -31.17
N SER A 95 5.00 18.64 -31.87
CA SER A 95 4.73 20.02 -32.29
C SER A 95 4.53 20.97 -31.11
N LEU A 96 3.80 20.56 -30.06
CA LEU A 96 3.63 21.35 -28.83
C LEU A 96 4.95 21.55 -28.05
N SER A 97 5.84 20.56 -28.10
CA SER A 97 7.17 20.65 -27.46
C SER A 97 8.19 21.46 -28.27
N SER A 98 7.94 21.67 -29.56
CA SER A 98 8.82 22.42 -30.46
C SER A 98 8.67 23.93 -30.30
N PRO A 99 9.73 24.73 -30.54
CA PRO A 99 9.63 26.18 -30.51
C PRO A 99 8.65 26.67 -31.58
N LEU A 100 7.83 27.68 -31.24
CA LEU A 100 6.87 28.28 -32.17
C LEU A 100 7.58 28.80 -33.43
N PRO A 101 7.10 28.48 -34.63
CA PRO A 101 7.70 28.97 -35.87
C PRO A 101 7.55 30.50 -35.94
N PRO A 102 8.57 31.23 -36.47
CA PRO A 102 8.44 32.66 -36.68
C PRO A 102 7.34 32.91 -37.73
N THR A 103 6.28 33.62 -37.33
CA THR A 103 5.12 33.93 -38.18
C THR A 103 4.69 35.37 -38.00
N SER A 104 4.24 35.99 -39.09
CA SER A 104 3.66 37.34 -39.08
C SER A 104 2.23 37.38 -38.54
N SER A 105 1.58 36.22 -38.37
CA SER A 105 0.19 36.13 -37.89
C SER A 105 0.03 34.97 -36.89
N PRO A 106 0.62 35.08 -35.68
CA PRO A 106 0.72 33.98 -34.74
C PRO A 106 -0.64 33.43 -34.30
N LEU A 107 -1.65 34.27 -34.09
CA LEU A 107 -3.00 33.80 -33.72
C LEU A 107 -3.66 32.93 -34.80
N ARG A 108 -3.47 33.26 -36.09
CA ARG A 108 -4.02 32.47 -37.20
C ARG A 108 -3.30 31.13 -37.35
N SER A 109 -1.97 31.14 -37.23
CA SER A 109 -1.16 29.92 -37.22
C SER A 109 -1.53 29.01 -36.04
N THR A 110 -1.70 29.58 -34.85
CA THR A 110 -2.16 28.85 -33.67
C THR A 110 -3.55 28.28 -33.88
N PHE A 111 -4.51 29.04 -34.40
CA PHE A 111 -5.85 28.52 -34.67
C PHE A 111 -5.84 27.31 -35.61
N ALA A 112 -5.05 27.37 -36.69
CA ALA A 112 -4.89 26.23 -37.59
C ALA A 112 -4.37 24.99 -36.85
N PHE A 113 -3.36 25.16 -36.00
CA PHE A 113 -2.81 24.07 -35.19
C PHE A 113 -3.81 23.54 -34.13
N LEU A 114 -4.62 24.40 -33.51
CA LEU A 114 -5.68 23.97 -32.59
C LEU A 114 -6.73 23.11 -33.30
N ARG A 115 -7.04 23.38 -34.58
CA ARG A 115 -7.91 22.50 -35.39
C ARG A 115 -7.27 21.14 -35.61
N GLU A 116 -5.97 21.06 -35.87
CA GLU A 116 -5.23 19.79 -35.99
C GLU A 116 -5.28 19.00 -34.67
N ILE A 117 -5.09 19.68 -33.53
CA ILE A 117 -5.25 19.07 -32.19
C ILE A 117 -6.66 18.51 -32.01
N LEU A 118 -7.70 19.27 -32.34
CA LEU A 118 -9.10 18.83 -32.23
C LEU A 118 -9.40 17.63 -33.13
N MET A 119 -8.85 17.59 -34.36
CA MET A 119 -8.98 16.44 -35.25
C MET A 119 -8.25 15.21 -34.70
N ALA A 120 -7.06 15.38 -34.13
CA ALA A 120 -6.33 14.30 -33.48
C ALA A 120 -7.05 13.78 -32.23
N LEU A 121 -7.64 14.67 -31.42
CA LEU A 121 -8.49 14.31 -30.29
C LEU A 121 -9.70 13.51 -30.76
N ARG A 122 -10.40 13.97 -31.80
CA ARG A 122 -11.55 13.25 -32.38
C ARG A 122 -11.22 11.81 -32.76
N GLN A 123 -10.05 11.58 -33.36
CA GLN A 123 -9.61 10.23 -33.74
C GLN A 123 -9.34 9.30 -32.55
N ARG A 124 -9.12 9.86 -31.34
CA ARG A 124 -8.86 9.09 -30.12
C ARG A 124 -10.04 9.05 -29.16
N CYS A 125 -10.97 9.99 -29.27
CA CYS A 125 -12.15 10.09 -28.43
C CYS A 125 -13.08 8.90 -28.59
N ALA A 126 -13.80 8.60 -27.51
CA ALA A 126 -15.04 7.85 -27.63
C ALA A 126 -16.06 8.71 -28.42
N PRO A 127 -16.92 8.11 -29.26
CA PRO A 127 -17.94 8.85 -30.02
C PRO A 127 -18.86 9.75 -29.18
N LEU A 128 -18.91 9.51 -27.87
CA LEU A 128 -19.65 10.32 -26.90
C LEU A 128 -19.21 11.79 -26.87
N ARG A 129 -17.93 12.09 -27.18
CA ARG A 129 -17.36 13.45 -27.09
C ARG A 129 -17.25 14.17 -28.43
N ASP A 130 -17.52 13.48 -29.54
CA ASP A 130 -17.53 14.05 -30.89
C ASP A 130 -18.40 15.31 -31.03
N PRO A 131 -19.62 15.39 -30.44
CA PRO A 131 -20.44 16.60 -30.56
C PRO A 131 -19.78 17.86 -29.99
N ALA A 132 -19.03 17.73 -28.88
CA ALA A 132 -18.32 18.85 -28.27
C ALA A 132 -17.14 19.30 -29.14
N ILE A 133 -16.42 18.35 -29.75
CA ILE A 133 -15.34 18.65 -30.69
C ILE A 133 -15.89 19.33 -31.95
N ASP A 134 -16.97 18.80 -32.49
CA ASP A 134 -17.60 19.32 -33.71
C ASP A 134 -18.14 20.74 -33.48
N GLN A 135 -18.67 21.04 -32.30
CA GLN A 135 -19.06 22.40 -31.92
C GLN A 135 -17.87 23.39 -31.97
N ILE A 136 -16.70 22.98 -31.48
CA ILE A 136 -15.50 23.83 -31.51
C ILE A 136 -14.97 23.95 -32.95
N LEU A 137 -14.94 22.86 -33.73
CA LEU A 137 -14.46 22.86 -35.12
C LEU A 137 -15.34 23.66 -36.09
N LEU A 138 -16.65 23.70 -35.86
CA LEU A 138 -17.63 24.46 -36.65
C LEU A 138 -17.58 25.97 -36.36
N SER A 139 -16.98 26.38 -35.24
CA SER A 139 -16.85 27.78 -34.88
C SER A 139 -15.89 28.50 -35.85
N GLN A 140 -16.37 29.57 -36.48
CA GLN A 140 -15.59 30.34 -37.44
C GLN A 140 -14.73 31.40 -36.73
N PRO A 141 -13.44 31.53 -37.08
CA PRO A 141 -12.59 32.54 -36.47
C PRO A 141 -13.07 33.94 -36.92
N PRO A 142 -13.19 34.91 -36.00
CA PRO A 142 -13.55 36.26 -36.37
C PRO A 142 -12.38 36.96 -37.10
N THR A 143 -12.69 38.00 -37.87
CA THR A 143 -11.71 38.74 -38.67
C THR A 143 -10.84 39.67 -37.85
N ASP A 144 -11.37 40.18 -36.73
CA ASP A 144 -10.75 41.26 -35.96
C ASP A 144 -9.78 40.68 -34.92
N ASN A 145 -8.58 41.26 -34.81
CA ASN A 145 -7.53 40.75 -33.92
C ASN A 145 -7.95 40.52 -32.45
N PRO A 146 -8.62 41.46 -31.75
CA PRO A 146 -9.00 41.23 -30.35
C PRO A 146 -10.04 40.11 -30.21
N SER A 147 -11.01 40.04 -31.14
CA SER A 147 -11.98 38.95 -31.15
C SER A 147 -11.33 37.60 -31.49
N LEU A 148 -10.29 37.60 -32.32
CA LEU A 148 -9.53 36.40 -32.65
C LEU A 148 -8.70 35.92 -31.44
N ALA A 149 -8.12 36.85 -30.67
CA ALA A 149 -7.41 36.54 -29.44
C ALA A 149 -8.33 35.87 -28.41
N HIS A 150 -9.49 36.48 -28.13
CA HIS A 150 -10.53 35.90 -27.27
C HIS A 150 -10.94 34.50 -27.74
N PHE A 151 -11.21 34.36 -29.04
CA PHE A 151 -11.60 33.08 -29.64
C PHE A 151 -10.52 31.99 -29.52
N VAL A 152 -9.24 32.33 -29.71
CA VAL A 152 -8.12 31.40 -29.52
C VAL A 152 -8.02 30.96 -28.05
N VAL A 153 -8.13 31.92 -27.11
CA VAL A 153 -8.11 31.63 -25.67
C VAL A 153 -9.24 30.69 -25.28
N ASP A 154 -10.46 30.95 -25.74
CA ASP A 154 -11.62 30.12 -25.43
C ASP A 154 -11.54 28.73 -26.08
N THR A 155 -10.95 28.63 -27.27
CA THR A 155 -10.66 27.35 -27.91
C THR A 155 -9.67 26.53 -27.08
N ILE A 156 -8.59 27.16 -26.58
CA ILE A 156 -7.61 26.49 -25.71
C ILE A 156 -8.27 26.04 -24.39
N LYS A 157 -9.05 26.90 -23.74
CA LYS A 157 -9.82 26.54 -22.53
C LYS A 157 -10.71 25.32 -22.80
N SER A 158 -11.41 25.31 -23.93
CA SER A 158 -12.31 24.23 -24.32
C SER A 158 -11.56 22.92 -24.58
N ILE A 159 -10.39 22.98 -25.21
CA ILE A 159 -9.52 21.82 -25.42
C ILE A 159 -9.01 21.26 -24.09
N ILE A 160 -8.57 22.12 -23.16
CA ILE A 160 -8.10 21.69 -21.84
C ILE A 160 -9.24 21.04 -21.05
N ALA A 161 -10.43 21.67 -21.03
CA ALA A 161 -11.61 21.12 -20.38
C ALA A 161 -12.01 19.76 -20.98
N LEU A 162 -12.02 19.66 -22.31
CA LEU A 162 -12.27 18.41 -23.02
C LEU A 162 -11.22 17.34 -22.69
N ALA A 163 -9.94 17.72 -22.57
CA ALA A 163 -8.88 16.80 -22.22
C ALA A 163 -9.07 16.23 -20.79
N GLU A 164 -9.48 17.05 -19.83
CA GLU A 164 -9.81 16.58 -18.48
C GLU A 164 -11.00 15.63 -18.47
N ASP A 165 -12.05 15.94 -19.23
CA ASP A 165 -13.19 15.06 -19.43
C ASP A 165 -12.77 13.72 -20.05
N MET A 166 -11.90 13.74 -21.07
CA MET A 166 -11.36 12.53 -21.70
C MET A 166 -10.45 11.73 -20.77
N LYS A 167 -9.67 12.37 -19.89
CA LYS A 167 -8.88 11.69 -18.86
C LYS A 167 -9.80 10.98 -17.88
N SER A 168 -10.88 11.64 -17.47
CA SER A 168 -11.91 11.04 -16.61
C SER A 168 -12.56 9.83 -17.29
N ASP A 169 -12.98 9.97 -18.55
CA ASP A 169 -13.57 8.89 -19.34
C ASP A 169 -12.59 7.72 -19.51
N LEU A 170 -11.32 8.01 -19.84
CA LEU A 170 -10.26 7.02 -19.98
C LEU A 170 -10.00 6.32 -18.66
N SER A 171 -9.92 7.05 -17.55
CA SER A 171 -9.74 6.47 -16.21
C SER A 171 -10.91 5.56 -15.85
N THR A 172 -12.14 5.98 -16.14
CA THR A 172 -13.36 5.22 -15.88
C THR A 172 -13.42 3.97 -16.76
N PHE A 173 -13.05 4.09 -18.04
CA PHE A 173 -12.98 2.97 -18.98
C PHE A 173 -11.91 1.96 -18.58
N VAL A 174 -10.69 2.44 -18.29
CA VAL A 174 -9.58 1.60 -17.84
C VAL A 174 -9.98 0.87 -16.56
N LEU A 175 -10.47 1.58 -15.55
CA LEU A 175 -10.94 0.98 -14.30
C LEU A 175 -12.09 -0.02 -14.54
N GLY A 176 -13.07 0.32 -15.38
CA GLY A 176 -14.18 -0.55 -15.71
C GLY A 176 -13.80 -1.81 -16.49
N SER A 177 -12.70 -1.76 -17.25
CA SER A 177 -12.18 -2.89 -18.03
C SER A 177 -11.20 -3.78 -17.27
N MET A 178 -10.60 -3.28 -16.18
CA MET A 178 -9.61 -4.00 -15.39
C MET A 178 -10.28 -5.01 -14.45
N SER A 179 -9.75 -6.23 -14.40
CA SER A 179 -10.06 -7.16 -13.31
C SER A 179 -9.52 -6.63 -11.98
N GLU A 180 -10.06 -7.11 -10.86
CA GLU A 180 -9.58 -6.72 -9.52
C GLU A 180 -8.11 -7.10 -9.32
N SER A 181 -7.66 -8.23 -9.89
CA SER A 181 -6.25 -8.64 -9.88
C SER A 181 -5.35 -7.74 -10.73
N GLN A 182 -5.81 -7.27 -11.89
CA GLN A 182 -5.07 -6.31 -12.71
C GLN A 182 -4.96 -4.95 -12.02
N LEU A 183 -6.06 -4.48 -11.42
CA LEU A 183 -6.07 -3.25 -10.64
C LEU A 183 -5.14 -3.35 -9.43
N HIS A 184 -5.16 -4.48 -8.71
CA HIS A 184 -4.25 -4.74 -7.60
C HIS A 184 -2.78 -4.69 -8.03
N ASN A 185 -2.42 -5.38 -9.12
CA ASN A 185 -1.06 -5.34 -9.68
C ASN A 185 -0.64 -3.94 -10.13
N PHE A 186 -1.56 -3.19 -10.75
CA PHE A 186 -1.31 -1.79 -11.15
C PHE A 186 -1.04 -0.91 -9.92
N LEU A 187 -1.89 -0.99 -8.90
CA LEU A 187 -1.73 -0.26 -7.64
C LEU A 187 -0.45 -0.68 -6.92
N ALA A 188 -0.10 -1.97 -6.91
CA ALA A 188 1.14 -2.45 -6.32
C ALA A 188 2.37 -1.86 -7.02
N ASN A 189 2.36 -1.74 -8.34
CA ASN A 189 3.48 -1.15 -9.09
C ASN A 189 3.59 0.38 -8.87
N ASP A 190 2.48 1.11 -8.92
CA ASP A 190 2.46 2.54 -8.60
C ASP A 190 2.91 2.79 -7.15
N LEU A 191 2.45 1.97 -6.21
CA LEU A 191 2.85 2.03 -4.81
C LEU A 191 4.35 1.81 -4.63
N LYS A 192 4.96 0.81 -5.29
CA LYS A 192 6.42 0.57 -5.23
C LYS A 192 7.22 1.82 -5.57
N ILE A 193 6.83 2.50 -6.66
CA ILE A 193 7.48 3.74 -7.11
C ILE A 193 7.31 4.84 -6.06
N ARG A 194 6.07 5.06 -5.59
CA ARG A 194 5.76 6.10 -4.59
C ARG A 194 6.43 5.87 -3.25
N GLU A 195 6.49 4.61 -2.81
CA GLU A 195 7.17 4.18 -1.59
C GLU A 195 8.66 4.51 -1.68
N ARG A 196 9.33 4.06 -2.75
CA ARG A 196 10.75 4.35 -3.00
C ARG A 196 11.02 5.85 -3.06
N ASP A 197 10.23 6.62 -3.80
CA ASP A 197 10.37 8.07 -3.91
C ASP A 197 10.12 8.78 -2.56
N LEU A 198 9.25 8.25 -1.72
CA LEU A 198 9.01 8.82 -0.40
C LEU A 198 10.17 8.52 0.55
N VAL A 199 10.65 7.28 0.59
CA VAL A 199 11.81 6.91 1.42
C VAL A 199 13.05 7.68 0.97
N LEU A 200 13.30 7.80 -0.34
CA LEU A 200 14.39 8.64 -0.86
C LEU A 200 14.27 10.08 -0.36
N ARG A 201 13.09 10.72 -0.50
CA ARG A 201 12.88 12.09 -0.02
C ARG A 201 13.02 12.23 1.49
N ALA A 202 12.65 11.21 2.27
CA ALA A 202 12.79 11.22 3.72
C ALA A 202 14.25 11.04 4.18
N TRP A 203 15.14 10.54 3.32
CA TRP A 203 16.59 10.40 3.54
C TRP A 203 17.40 11.32 2.60
N ASP A 204 16.99 12.59 2.52
CA ASP A 204 17.67 13.67 1.78
C ASP A 204 17.88 13.41 0.28
N GLY A 205 17.13 12.49 -0.31
CA GLY A 205 17.25 12.09 -1.71
C GLY A 205 18.49 11.28 -2.03
N SER A 206 19.29 10.88 -1.04
CA SER A 206 20.56 10.19 -1.27
C SER A 206 20.38 8.66 -1.26
N PRO A 207 20.52 7.97 -2.40
CA PRO A 207 20.44 6.51 -2.43
C PRO A 207 21.60 5.87 -1.66
N THR A 208 22.76 6.55 -1.55
CA THR A 208 23.93 6.00 -0.85
C THR A 208 23.67 5.89 0.65
N LEU A 209 23.01 6.88 1.27
CA LEU A 209 22.68 6.83 2.70
C LEU A 209 21.75 5.66 3.03
N ILE A 210 20.78 5.39 2.15
CA ILE A 210 19.85 4.26 2.31
C ILE A 210 20.58 2.93 2.16
N GLN A 211 21.51 2.84 1.21
CA GLN A 211 22.31 1.63 0.99
C GLN A 211 23.32 1.40 2.10
N ASP A 212 23.96 2.46 2.61
CA ASP A 212 24.88 2.40 3.74
C ASP A 212 24.16 1.97 5.02
N ALA A 213 22.97 2.52 5.28
CA ALA A 213 22.13 2.11 6.42
C ALA A 213 21.71 0.64 6.33
N TRP A 214 21.37 0.17 5.13
CA TRP A 214 21.03 -1.23 4.88
C TRP A 214 22.23 -2.17 5.06
N ASN A 215 23.38 -1.81 4.47
CA ASN A 215 24.62 -2.58 4.57
C ASN A 215 25.15 -2.63 6.01
N ALA A 216 25.00 -1.56 6.77
CA ALA A 216 25.37 -1.52 8.19
C ALA A 216 24.45 -2.38 9.07
N TRP A 217 23.19 -2.56 8.67
CA TRP A 217 22.21 -3.36 9.39
C TRP A 217 22.30 -4.86 9.08
N ILE A 218 22.76 -5.22 7.88
CA ILE A 218 23.01 -6.61 7.51
C ILE A 218 24.33 -7.07 8.16
N PRO A 219 24.38 -8.24 8.82
CA PRO A 219 25.61 -8.78 9.36
C PRO A 219 26.65 -8.99 8.25
N PRO A 220 27.94 -8.76 8.56
CA PRO A 220 29.00 -9.13 7.64
C PRO A 220 28.92 -10.64 7.32
N HIS A 221 29.52 -11.06 6.19
CA HIS A 221 29.65 -12.46 5.75
C HIS A 221 28.49 -13.02 4.90
N GLY A 222 27.70 -12.18 4.24
CA GLY A 222 26.73 -12.65 3.24
C GLY A 222 25.59 -13.50 3.82
N GLN A 223 25.35 -13.38 5.13
CA GLN A 223 24.15 -13.95 5.74
C GLN A 223 22.91 -13.26 5.17
N PRO A 224 21.80 -13.99 4.95
CA PRO A 224 20.59 -13.37 4.44
C PRO A 224 20.06 -12.37 5.46
N TRP A 225 19.70 -11.18 4.97
CA TRP A 225 19.18 -10.06 5.78
C TRP A 225 17.94 -10.44 6.60
N ILE A 226 17.21 -11.49 6.18
CA ILE A 226 16.08 -12.08 6.90
C ILE A 226 16.48 -12.49 8.33
N LEU A 227 17.74 -12.92 8.57
CA LEU A 227 18.22 -13.24 9.91
C LEU A 227 18.35 -11.98 10.79
N SER A 228 18.75 -10.84 10.22
CA SER A 228 18.70 -9.55 10.94
C SER A 228 17.27 -9.17 11.28
N LEU A 229 16.33 -9.40 10.36
CA LEU A 229 14.91 -9.13 10.59
C LEU A 229 14.38 -9.98 11.74
N LEU A 230 14.64 -11.29 11.71
CA LEU A 230 14.22 -12.21 12.78
C LEU A 230 14.85 -11.84 14.12
N ARG A 231 16.13 -11.44 14.14
CA ARG A 231 16.79 -10.94 15.35
C ARG A 231 16.13 -9.66 15.88
N ALA A 232 15.76 -8.73 15.00
CA ALA A 232 15.08 -7.50 15.37
C ALA A 232 13.67 -7.76 15.93
N LEU A 233 12.91 -8.65 15.28
CA LEU A 233 11.60 -9.12 15.76
C LEU A 233 11.70 -9.92 17.07
N GLY A 234 12.83 -10.59 17.30
CA GLY A 234 13.15 -11.29 18.53
C GLY A 234 13.74 -10.39 19.62
N SER A 235 13.87 -9.08 19.41
CA SER A 235 14.26 -8.16 20.46
C SER A 235 13.11 -7.94 21.46
N ASP A 236 13.46 -7.55 22.69
CA ASP A 236 12.48 -7.06 23.69
C ASP A 236 12.14 -5.58 23.49
N LEU A 237 12.83 -4.91 22.56
CA LEU A 237 12.59 -3.52 22.20
C LEU A 237 11.69 -3.46 20.96
N PRO A 238 10.73 -2.53 20.90
CA PRO A 238 9.86 -2.40 19.72
C PRO A 238 10.69 -2.12 18.48
N VAL A 239 10.32 -2.72 17.35
CA VAL A 239 10.91 -2.36 16.06
C VAL A 239 10.48 -0.95 15.68
N VAL A 240 11.45 -0.11 15.31
CA VAL A 240 11.22 1.31 14.98
C VAL A 240 11.96 1.66 13.70
N CYS A 241 11.33 2.41 12.81
CA CYS A 241 12.00 3.05 11.68
C CYS A 241 11.66 4.54 11.70
N GLN A 242 12.68 5.38 11.90
CA GLN A 242 12.53 6.83 11.98
C GLN A 242 13.41 7.51 10.94
N PRO A 243 12.89 8.54 10.23
CA PRO A 243 13.69 9.33 9.31
C PRO A 243 14.67 10.24 10.08
N PRO A 244 15.86 10.52 9.52
CA PRO A 244 16.79 11.48 10.11
C PRO A 244 16.12 12.85 10.29
N PRO A 245 16.53 13.66 11.28
CA PRO A 245 17.76 13.56 12.08
C PRO A 245 17.61 12.83 13.43
N THR A 246 16.61 11.95 13.60
CA THR A 246 16.42 11.25 14.89
C THR A 246 17.66 10.44 15.28
N PRO A 247 18.09 10.48 16.56
CA PRO A 247 19.24 9.71 17.02
C PRO A 247 19.00 8.21 16.85
N PRO A 248 20.06 7.42 16.56
CA PRO A 248 19.91 5.99 16.35
C PRO A 248 19.36 5.31 17.59
N GLN A 249 18.26 4.59 17.43
CA GLN A 249 17.61 3.85 18.51
C GLN A 249 18.05 2.38 18.48
N PRO A 250 18.10 1.70 19.63
CA PRO A 250 18.29 0.25 19.64
C PRO A 250 17.10 -0.41 18.93
N ASN A 251 17.38 -1.44 18.12
CA ASN A 251 16.40 -2.11 17.27
C ASN A 251 15.80 -1.25 16.13
N GLN A 252 16.56 -0.25 15.66
CA GLN A 252 16.17 0.54 14.48
C GLN A 252 16.24 -0.33 13.20
N LEU A 253 15.14 -0.31 12.45
CA LEU A 253 15.05 -0.93 11.14
C LEU A 253 15.60 -0.02 10.05
N PRO A 254 16.17 -0.58 8.97
CA PRO A 254 16.67 0.20 7.85
C PRO A 254 15.53 0.90 7.08
N PRO A 255 15.84 1.96 6.32
CA PRO A 255 14.84 2.82 5.66
C PRO A 255 13.88 2.07 4.72
N GLN A 256 14.36 0.99 4.10
CA GLN A 256 13.59 0.13 3.19
C GLN A 256 12.37 -0.52 3.86
N LEU A 257 12.41 -0.69 5.19
CA LEU A 257 11.34 -1.30 5.98
C LEU A 257 10.39 -0.26 6.59
N LEU A 258 10.52 1.03 6.26
CA LEU A 258 9.72 2.11 6.84
C LEU A 258 8.21 1.83 6.76
N PHE A 259 7.71 1.46 5.57
CA PHE A 259 6.29 1.19 5.38
C PHE A 259 5.84 -0.15 5.99
N SER A 260 6.74 -1.11 6.11
CA SER A 260 6.48 -2.40 6.77
C SER A 260 6.56 -2.31 8.30
N THR A 261 7.05 -1.22 8.87
CA THR A 261 7.31 -1.09 10.32
C THR A 261 6.08 -1.37 11.18
N PRO A 262 4.87 -0.84 10.90
CA PRO A 262 3.67 -1.16 11.68
C PRO A 262 3.30 -2.64 11.63
N GLN A 263 3.46 -3.27 10.46
CA GLN A 263 3.21 -4.70 10.28
C GLN A 263 4.27 -5.55 11.01
N LEU A 264 5.53 -5.12 11.01
CA LEU A 264 6.61 -5.77 11.73
C LEU A 264 6.44 -5.66 13.25
N LEU A 265 5.93 -4.53 13.76
CA LEU A 265 5.57 -4.38 15.17
C LEU A 265 4.41 -5.32 15.54
N TYR A 266 3.39 -5.41 14.69
CA TYR A 266 2.31 -6.40 14.86
C TYR A 266 2.86 -7.83 14.91
N ILE A 267 3.76 -8.19 13.99
CA ILE A 267 4.44 -9.49 13.96
C ILE A 267 5.24 -9.73 15.25
N GLN A 268 5.96 -8.73 15.77
CA GLN A 268 6.72 -8.82 17.01
C GLN A 268 5.80 -9.14 18.20
N ASN A 269 4.69 -8.40 18.35
CA ASN A 269 3.71 -8.64 19.41
C ASN A 269 3.06 -10.02 19.28
N TYR A 270 2.77 -10.44 18.04
CA TYR A 270 2.23 -11.76 17.73
C TYR A 270 3.20 -12.89 18.12
N LEU A 271 4.49 -12.74 17.84
CA LEU A 271 5.54 -13.69 18.26
C LEU A 271 5.65 -13.76 19.78
N GLN A 272 5.62 -12.62 20.47
CA GLN A 272 5.62 -12.57 21.93
C GLN A 272 4.40 -13.31 22.51
N ALA A 273 3.20 -13.09 21.97
CA ALA A 273 1.99 -13.80 22.39
C ALA A 273 2.07 -15.32 22.19
N ILE A 274 2.68 -15.79 21.10
CA ILE A 274 2.93 -17.23 20.89
C ILE A 274 3.82 -17.79 22.01
N VAL A 275 4.90 -17.09 22.36
CA VAL A 275 5.80 -17.51 23.46
C VAL A 275 5.09 -17.48 24.81
N ILE A 276 4.27 -16.45 25.09
CA ILE A 276 3.45 -16.37 26.30
C ILE A 276 2.49 -17.57 26.36
N GLY A 277 1.76 -17.86 25.28
CA GLY A 277 0.83 -18.98 25.20
C GLY A 277 1.52 -20.33 25.51
N ALA A 278 2.70 -20.57 24.92
CA ALA A 278 3.51 -21.76 25.20
C ALA A 278 4.01 -21.82 26.65
N ALA A 279 4.44 -20.67 27.21
CA ALA A 279 4.87 -20.59 28.61
C ALA A 279 3.72 -20.92 29.57
N LEU A 280 2.53 -20.34 29.37
CA LEU A 280 1.34 -20.63 30.17
C LEU A 280 0.89 -22.09 30.03
N ARG A 281 0.99 -22.66 28.82
CA ARG A 281 0.72 -24.08 28.57
C ARG A 281 1.63 -25.00 29.39
N SER A 282 2.88 -24.62 29.59
CA SER A 282 3.83 -25.40 30.40
C SER A 282 3.48 -25.42 31.89
N LEU A 283 2.79 -24.38 32.40
CA LEU A 283 2.40 -24.27 33.80
C LEU A 283 1.17 -25.12 34.15
N THR A 284 0.22 -25.27 33.23
CA THR A 284 -1.05 -25.99 33.49
C THR A 284 -0.86 -27.50 33.66
N ARG A 285 0.20 -28.08 33.07
CA ARG A 285 0.44 -29.54 32.98
C ARG A 285 -0.76 -30.33 32.42
N LEU A 286 -1.53 -29.71 31.52
CA LEU A 286 -2.63 -30.41 30.84
C LEU A 286 -2.07 -31.60 30.05
N PRO A 287 -2.80 -32.73 29.98
CA PRO A 287 -2.44 -33.87 29.14
C PRO A 287 -2.28 -33.44 27.68
N HIS A 288 -1.60 -34.27 26.89
CA HIS A 288 -1.34 -33.96 25.49
C HIS A 288 -2.66 -33.85 24.72
N PRO A 289 -2.79 -32.94 23.72
CA PRO A 289 -4.06 -32.74 23.01
C PRO A 289 -4.59 -34.01 22.31
N ASN A 290 -3.74 -34.99 22.05
CA ASN A 290 -4.12 -36.28 21.46
C ASN A 290 -4.70 -37.30 22.46
N THR A 291 -4.88 -36.92 23.73
CA THR A 291 -5.43 -37.83 24.73
C THR A 291 -6.95 -37.91 24.57
N PRO A 292 -7.52 -39.06 24.19
CA PRO A 292 -8.96 -39.17 23.91
C PRO A 292 -9.79 -38.89 25.17
N GLY A 293 -10.83 -38.07 25.04
CA GLY A 293 -11.83 -37.84 26.09
C GLY A 293 -11.71 -36.54 26.88
N VAL A 294 -10.70 -35.69 26.62
CA VAL A 294 -10.57 -34.40 27.30
C VAL A 294 -10.36 -33.26 26.31
N ASN A 295 -11.46 -32.59 25.94
CA ASN A 295 -11.40 -31.38 25.12
C ASN A 295 -10.98 -30.19 26.00
N HIS A 296 -9.69 -29.85 25.95
CA HIS A 296 -9.18 -28.67 26.64
C HIS A 296 -9.20 -27.45 25.71
N ASP A 297 -10.23 -26.60 25.86
CA ASP A 297 -10.34 -25.32 25.16
C ASP A 297 -9.41 -24.21 25.75
N PHE A 298 -8.46 -24.59 26.60
CA PHE A 298 -7.57 -23.66 27.29
C PHE A 298 -6.77 -22.81 26.32
N MET A 299 -6.09 -23.46 25.36
CA MET A 299 -5.22 -22.74 24.42
C MET A 299 -6.00 -21.86 23.45
N THR A 300 -7.18 -22.28 23.00
CA THR A 300 -8.05 -21.46 22.16
C THR A 300 -8.45 -20.16 22.87
N ARG A 301 -8.79 -20.23 24.16
CA ARG A 301 -9.22 -19.07 24.96
C ARG A 301 -8.06 -18.15 25.28
N VAL A 302 -6.93 -18.69 25.73
CA VAL A 302 -5.71 -17.90 25.97
C VAL A 302 -5.28 -17.21 24.68
N TRP A 303 -5.26 -17.92 23.56
CA TRP A 303 -4.91 -17.34 22.27
C TRP A 303 -5.89 -16.26 21.82
N SER A 304 -7.19 -16.48 22.02
CA SER A 304 -8.23 -15.50 21.68
C SER A 304 -8.09 -14.21 22.52
N LEU A 305 -7.75 -14.32 23.80
CA LEU A 305 -7.47 -13.17 24.67
C LEU A 305 -6.22 -12.39 24.20
N LEU A 306 -5.13 -13.10 23.91
CA LEU A 306 -3.89 -12.49 23.44
C LEU A 306 -4.05 -11.84 22.07
N LYS A 307 -4.69 -12.54 21.11
CA LYS A 307 -4.93 -12.04 19.75
C LYS A 307 -5.85 -10.82 19.77
N ALA A 308 -6.90 -10.83 20.59
CA ALA A 308 -7.79 -9.67 20.73
C ALA A 308 -7.08 -8.42 21.26
N GLU A 309 -6.06 -8.58 22.11
CA GLU A 309 -5.27 -7.43 22.60
C GLU A 309 -4.37 -6.87 21.49
N ILE A 310 -3.67 -7.73 20.76
CA ILE A 310 -2.82 -7.32 19.62
C ILE A 310 -3.66 -6.62 18.55
N ASP A 311 -4.84 -7.14 18.25
CA ASP A 311 -5.75 -6.56 17.26
C ASP A 311 -6.36 -5.23 17.75
N ALA A 312 -6.54 -5.04 19.06
CA ALA A 312 -7.03 -3.79 19.65
C ALA A 312 -6.00 -2.66 19.58
N ASP A 313 -4.72 -2.95 19.89
CA ASP A 313 -3.63 -1.96 19.82
C ASP A 313 -3.49 -1.35 18.43
N SER A 314 -3.78 -2.14 17.39
CA SER A 314 -3.68 -1.68 16.02
C SER A 314 -4.74 -0.66 15.60
N ASN A 315 -5.83 -0.54 16.37
CA ASN A 315 -6.99 0.29 16.03
C ASN A 315 -7.03 1.63 16.78
N ASN A 316 -5.96 2.02 17.49
CA ASN A 316 -5.84 3.30 18.21
C ASN A 316 -7.09 3.64 19.06
N CYS A 317 -7.64 2.68 19.81
CA CYS A 317 -8.78 2.94 20.68
C CYS A 317 -8.26 3.41 22.06
N PRO A 318 -8.34 4.71 22.40
CA PRO A 318 -7.63 5.29 23.54
C PRO A 318 -8.22 4.95 24.93
N ASP A 319 -9.34 4.23 25.00
CA ASP A 319 -10.11 4.05 26.24
C ASP A 319 -9.84 2.73 26.98
N ASN A 320 -8.85 1.94 26.57
CA ASN A 320 -8.66 0.58 27.09
C ASN A 320 -7.40 0.43 27.97
N ASP A 321 -7.25 1.32 28.96
CA ASP A 321 -6.03 1.45 29.79
C ASP A 321 -5.82 0.28 30.80
N HIS A 322 -6.74 -0.69 30.89
CA HIS A 322 -6.76 -1.68 31.99
C HIS A 322 -6.99 -3.15 31.59
N THR A 323 -6.81 -3.55 30.32
CA THR A 323 -7.09 -4.95 29.96
C THR A 323 -5.93 -5.95 30.11
N LYS A 324 -6.24 -7.01 30.90
CA LYS A 324 -6.17 -8.46 30.55
C LYS A 324 -4.99 -9.34 30.95
N LEU A 325 -3.95 -8.89 31.66
CA LEU A 325 -3.03 -9.86 32.29
C LEU A 325 -3.72 -10.68 33.41
N ILE A 326 -4.67 -10.06 34.13
CA ILE A 326 -5.45 -10.71 35.20
C ILE A 326 -6.21 -11.95 34.66
N ASN A 327 -6.77 -11.83 33.45
CA ASN A 327 -7.55 -12.90 32.85
C ASN A 327 -6.68 -14.11 32.45
N LEU A 328 -5.40 -13.93 32.16
CA LEU A 328 -4.49 -15.04 31.82
C LEU A 328 -4.19 -15.91 33.03
N ALA A 329 -3.99 -15.29 34.20
CA ALA A 329 -3.76 -16.02 35.44
C ALA A 329 -5.00 -16.82 35.85
N ASP A 330 -6.19 -16.22 35.75
CA ASP A 330 -7.46 -16.89 36.04
C ASP A 330 -7.70 -18.08 35.10
N GLU A 331 -7.35 -17.96 33.81
CA GLU A 331 -7.46 -19.06 32.85
C GLU A 331 -6.51 -20.22 33.16
N VAL A 332 -5.28 -19.95 33.63
CA VAL A 332 -4.34 -20.98 34.07
C VAL A 332 -4.85 -21.70 35.33
N VAL A 333 -5.36 -20.96 36.30
CA VAL A 333 -5.93 -21.49 37.54
C VAL A 333 -7.15 -22.37 37.22
N ARG A 334 -8.03 -21.90 36.35
CA ARG A 334 -9.21 -22.65 35.87
C ARG A 334 -8.80 -23.95 35.18
N ALA A 335 -7.82 -23.90 34.28
CA ALA A 335 -7.31 -25.10 33.61
C ALA A 335 -6.72 -26.11 34.61
N ARG A 336 -6.03 -25.61 35.64
CA ARG A 336 -5.46 -26.45 36.70
C ARG A 336 -6.54 -27.13 37.55
N GLN A 337 -7.59 -26.40 37.91
CA GLN A 337 -8.74 -26.94 38.67
C GLN A 337 -9.43 -28.08 37.90
N ILE A 338 -9.57 -27.95 36.58
CA ILE A 338 -10.16 -29.00 35.73
C ILE A 338 -9.32 -30.29 35.78
N VAL A 339 -7.99 -30.18 35.81
CA VAL A 339 -7.08 -31.34 35.88
C VAL A 339 -7.10 -32.02 37.25
N LEU A 340 -7.28 -31.24 38.33
CA LEU A 340 -7.29 -31.74 39.70
C LEU A 340 -8.67 -32.24 40.17
N ALA A 341 -9.73 -32.00 39.39
CA ALA A 341 -11.07 -32.44 39.71
C ALA A 341 -11.08 -33.97 40.00
N PRO A 342 -11.67 -34.41 41.12
CA PRO A 342 -12.67 -33.72 41.95
C PRO A 342 -12.15 -32.86 43.12
N SER A 343 -10.83 -32.78 43.36
CA SER A 343 -10.30 -32.04 44.52
C SER A 343 -10.24 -30.53 44.25
N PRO A 344 -10.71 -29.68 45.18
CA PRO A 344 -10.55 -28.23 45.04
C PRO A 344 -9.06 -27.85 45.09
N LEU A 345 -8.68 -26.84 44.32
CA LEU A 345 -7.33 -26.27 44.34
C LEU A 345 -7.11 -25.55 45.69
N ASP A 346 -6.00 -25.86 46.33
CA ASP A 346 -5.56 -25.21 47.57
C ASP A 346 -5.33 -23.70 47.33
N PRO A 347 -5.83 -22.79 48.18
CA PRO A 347 -5.64 -21.34 48.00
C PRO A 347 -4.16 -20.93 47.91
N ASP A 348 -3.27 -21.61 48.63
CA ASP A 348 -1.83 -21.35 48.54
C ASP A 348 -1.25 -21.82 47.19
N GLU A 349 -1.81 -22.86 46.57
CA GLU A 349 -1.46 -23.25 45.19
C GLU A 349 -1.97 -22.23 44.17
N ASP A 350 -3.18 -21.67 44.34
CA ASP A 350 -3.72 -20.59 43.49
C ASP A 350 -2.79 -19.36 43.51
N ILE A 351 -2.44 -18.85 44.70
CA ILE A 351 -1.53 -17.71 44.85
C ILE A 351 -0.17 -18.00 44.20
N ARG A 352 0.38 -19.22 44.40
CA ARG A 352 1.63 -19.64 43.77
C ARG A 352 1.53 -19.72 42.25
N LEU A 353 0.42 -20.20 41.70
CA LEU A 353 0.19 -20.27 40.25
C LEU A 353 0.09 -18.88 39.63
N ARG A 354 -0.65 -17.96 40.26
CA ARG A 354 -0.75 -16.56 39.81
C ARG A 354 0.63 -15.88 39.80
N ALA A 355 1.40 -16.05 40.86
CA ALA A 355 2.78 -15.54 40.93
C ALA A 355 3.69 -16.19 39.89
N ALA A 356 3.51 -17.49 39.62
CA ALA A 356 4.26 -18.19 38.57
C ALA A 356 3.91 -17.65 37.18
N VAL A 357 2.62 -17.41 36.89
CA VAL A 357 2.15 -16.80 35.64
C VAL A 357 2.80 -15.42 35.46
N GLU A 358 2.70 -14.54 36.46
CA GLU A 358 3.28 -13.20 36.40
C GLU A 358 4.79 -13.24 36.16
N ARG A 359 5.50 -14.15 36.85
CA ARG A 359 6.94 -14.35 36.65
C ARG A 359 7.27 -14.83 35.23
N THR A 360 6.55 -15.83 34.72
CA THR A 360 6.83 -16.44 33.40
C THR A 360 6.51 -15.54 32.21
N ILE A 361 5.64 -14.54 32.38
CA ILE A 361 5.31 -13.57 31.32
C ILE A 361 6.44 -12.53 31.17
N ARG A 362 7.30 -12.35 32.18
CA ARG A 362 8.44 -11.42 32.09
C ARG A 362 9.46 -11.92 31.07
N SER A 363 9.92 -11.02 30.20
CA SER A 363 10.91 -11.32 29.15
C SER A 363 12.23 -11.90 29.68
N ASN A 364 12.58 -11.60 30.93
CA ASN A 364 13.78 -12.08 31.59
C ASN A 364 13.66 -13.48 32.22
N ASP A 365 12.47 -14.10 32.21
CA ASP A 365 12.31 -15.44 32.78
C ASP A 365 13.04 -16.50 31.92
N PRO A 366 13.78 -17.44 32.53
CA PRO A 366 14.55 -18.43 31.77
C PRO A 366 13.68 -19.35 30.91
N VAL A 367 12.44 -19.64 31.32
CA VAL A 367 11.51 -20.46 30.52
C VAL A 367 11.07 -19.68 29.29
N PHE A 368 10.73 -18.40 29.46
CA PHE A 368 10.38 -17.50 28.37
C PHE A 368 11.52 -17.39 27.35
N LEU A 369 12.74 -17.11 27.80
CA LEU A 369 13.93 -17.00 26.95
C LEU A 369 14.23 -18.30 26.17
N LEU A 370 14.08 -19.45 26.82
CA LEU A 370 14.29 -20.75 26.20
C LEU A 370 13.25 -21.05 25.11
N LEU A 371 11.97 -20.77 25.38
CA LEU A 371 10.88 -20.95 24.42
C LEU A 371 11.03 -20.00 23.23
N LYS A 372 11.34 -18.72 23.50
CA LYS A 372 11.66 -17.71 22.49
C LYS A 372 12.81 -18.18 21.60
N LYS A 373 13.94 -18.60 22.17
CA LYS A 373 15.11 -19.09 21.41
C LYS A 373 14.74 -20.27 20.51
N ARG A 374 13.92 -21.22 20.99
CA ARG A 374 13.46 -22.37 20.19
C ARG A 374 12.58 -21.94 19.02
N LEU A 375 11.62 -21.05 19.26
CA LEU A 375 10.74 -20.53 18.22
C LEU A 375 11.54 -19.82 17.12
N PHE A 376 12.43 -18.90 17.50
CA PHE A 376 13.25 -18.16 16.53
C PHE A 376 14.23 -19.06 15.77
N ALA A 377 14.87 -20.04 16.42
CA ALA A 377 15.73 -21.00 15.72
C ALA A 377 14.95 -21.82 14.66
N ALA A 378 13.70 -22.20 14.96
CA ALA A 378 12.85 -22.90 14.01
C ALA A 378 12.43 -22.01 12.83
N LEU A 379 12.08 -20.74 13.09
CA LEU A 379 11.78 -19.76 12.05
C LEU A 379 13.01 -19.49 11.16
N GLU A 380 14.18 -19.28 11.76
CA GLU A 380 15.44 -19.11 11.04
C GLU A 380 15.70 -20.31 10.11
N THR A 381 15.60 -21.53 10.64
CA THR A 381 15.79 -22.76 9.84
C THR A 381 14.78 -22.84 8.69
N HIS A 382 13.51 -22.51 8.94
CA HIS A 382 12.45 -22.54 7.92
C HIS A 382 12.71 -21.52 6.80
N HIS A 383 13.06 -20.29 7.14
CA HIS A 383 13.35 -19.23 6.17
C HIS A 383 14.67 -19.45 5.42
N LEU A 384 15.66 -20.11 6.02
CA LEU A 384 16.91 -20.49 5.36
C LEU A 384 16.77 -21.71 4.45
N ALA A 385 15.91 -22.66 4.82
CA ALA A 385 15.68 -23.88 4.04
C ALA A 385 14.73 -23.66 2.85
N GLY A 386 13.92 -22.60 2.91
CA GLY A 386 13.16 -22.13 1.76
C GLY A 386 14.09 -21.38 0.83
N ASP A 387 14.54 -22.04 -0.25
CA ASP A 387 14.84 -21.31 -1.47
C ASP A 387 13.55 -20.55 -1.80
N ILE A 388 13.51 -19.25 -1.48
CA ILE A 388 12.56 -18.29 -2.03
C ILE A 388 12.92 -18.18 -3.50
N THR A 389 12.80 -19.29 -4.24
CA THR A 389 12.77 -19.24 -5.69
C THR A 389 11.48 -18.49 -5.96
N PRO A 390 11.57 -17.24 -6.46
CA PRO A 390 10.37 -16.56 -6.92
C PRO A 390 9.78 -17.54 -7.91
N THR A 391 8.59 -18.08 -7.61
CA THR A 391 7.89 -18.97 -8.51
C THR A 391 7.81 -18.21 -9.83
N THR A 392 8.68 -18.58 -10.76
CA THR A 392 8.76 -17.94 -12.07
C THR A 392 7.35 -18.03 -12.60
N SER A 393 6.74 -16.86 -12.79
CA SER A 393 5.32 -16.71 -13.08
C SER A 393 4.91 -17.82 -14.03
N SER A 394 4.03 -18.72 -13.60
CA SER A 394 3.57 -19.81 -14.46
C SER A 394 3.01 -19.13 -15.71
N ILE A 395 3.78 -19.18 -16.81
CA ILE A 395 3.38 -18.62 -18.09
C ILE A 395 2.02 -19.26 -18.36
N PRO A 396 0.93 -18.49 -18.51
CA PRO A 396 -0.37 -19.07 -18.73
C PRO A 396 -0.29 -19.94 -19.98
N LEU A 397 -0.37 -21.26 -19.83
CA LEU A 397 -0.24 -22.23 -20.93
C LEU A 397 -1.36 -22.09 -21.98
N ARG A 398 -2.33 -21.21 -21.75
CA ARG A 398 -3.51 -21.02 -22.59
C ARG A 398 -3.78 -19.54 -22.81
N MET A 399 -3.58 -19.08 -24.05
CA MET A 399 -4.12 -17.80 -24.51
C MET A 399 -5.65 -17.87 -24.49
N GLN A 400 -6.30 -17.19 -23.55
CA GLN A 400 -7.74 -16.95 -23.60
C GLN A 400 -8.02 -15.78 -24.55
N THR A 401 -8.07 -16.06 -25.84
CA THR A 401 -8.64 -15.14 -26.84
C THR A 401 -10.11 -15.48 -27.04
N GLY A 402 -11.00 -14.80 -26.32
CA GLY A 402 -12.44 -14.93 -26.54
C GLY A 402 -13.26 -13.97 -25.67
N ARG A 403 -14.13 -13.17 -26.31
CA ARG A 403 -15.19 -12.41 -25.64
C ARG A 403 -16.15 -13.41 -24.97
N VAL A 404 -16.10 -13.52 -23.65
CA VAL A 404 -17.09 -14.29 -22.89
C VAL A 404 -18.42 -13.51 -22.94
N PRO A 405 -19.52 -14.11 -23.42
CA PRO A 405 -20.83 -13.44 -23.44
C PRO A 405 -21.31 -13.19 -22.01
N ASN A 406 -21.75 -11.96 -21.77
CA ASN A 406 -22.29 -11.43 -20.51
C ASN A 406 -23.19 -12.40 -19.73
N GLY A 407 -22.99 -12.49 -18.41
CA GLY A 407 -24.09 -12.81 -17.50
C GLY A 407 -23.75 -13.22 -16.07
N LEU A 408 -22.61 -13.86 -15.84
CA LEU A 408 -22.25 -14.35 -14.51
C LEU A 408 -20.95 -13.68 -14.08
N ARG A 409 -21.04 -12.81 -13.07
CA ARG A 409 -19.87 -12.22 -12.40
C ARG A 409 -18.99 -13.38 -11.92
N ASP A 410 -17.90 -13.60 -12.66
CA ASP A 410 -16.84 -14.52 -12.28
C ASP A 410 -16.28 -14.02 -10.95
N SER A 411 -16.69 -14.68 -9.87
CA SER A 411 -15.95 -14.66 -8.62
C SER A 411 -14.64 -15.37 -8.89
N SER A 412 -13.68 -14.64 -9.47
CA SER A 412 -12.30 -15.11 -9.63
C SER A 412 -11.88 -15.72 -8.30
N PRO A 413 -11.50 -17.00 -8.24
CA PRO A 413 -10.96 -17.57 -7.03
C PRO A 413 -9.81 -16.67 -6.54
N PRO A 414 -9.66 -16.48 -5.22
CA PRO A 414 -8.56 -15.69 -4.68
C PRO A 414 -7.25 -16.19 -5.28
N PRO A 415 -6.28 -15.29 -5.53
CA PRO A 415 -5.00 -15.69 -6.10
C PRO A 415 -4.47 -16.88 -5.31
N PRO A 416 -4.01 -17.95 -5.99
CA PRO A 416 -3.61 -19.17 -5.32
C PRO A 416 -2.53 -18.81 -4.30
N GLN A 417 -2.87 -18.89 -3.02
CA GLN A 417 -1.90 -18.71 -1.96
C GLN A 417 -0.92 -19.87 -2.13
N THR A 418 0.34 -19.55 -2.42
CA THR A 418 1.39 -20.56 -2.54
C THR A 418 1.38 -21.34 -1.24
N PRO A 419 1.04 -22.65 -1.26
CA PRO A 419 0.90 -23.40 -0.04
C PRO A 419 2.24 -23.39 0.68
N LEU A 420 2.32 -22.68 1.80
CA LEU A 420 3.52 -22.65 2.60
C LEU A 420 3.83 -24.07 3.05
N ARG A 421 5.11 -24.43 2.93
CA ARG A 421 5.60 -25.66 3.53
C ARG A 421 5.30 -25.59 5.03
N PRO A 422 4.53 -26.54 5.58
CA PRO A 422 4.23 -26.54 7.01
C PRO A 422 5.52 -26.63 7.80
N LEU A 423 5.63 -25.81 8.86
CA LEU A 423 6.76 -25.91 9.77
C LEU A 423 6.73 -27.26 10.48
N PRO A 424 7.89 -27.91 10.69
CA PRO A 424 7.95 -29.08 11.56
C PRO A 424 7.51 -28.69 12.97
N PRO A 425 6.88 -29.61 13.72
CA PRO A 425 6.42 -29.33 15.07
C PRO A 425 7.59 -28.91 15.96
N ILE A 426 7.44 -27.77 16.64
CA ILE A 426 8.48 -27.20 17.50
C ILE A 426 8.19 -27.68 18.94
N PRO A 427 9.20 -28.24 19.64
CA PRO A 427 9.03 -28.68 21.02
C PRO A 427 8.51 -27.56 21.93
N ALA A 428 7.49 -27.85 22.73
CA ALA A 428 6.68 -26.95 23.57
C ALA A 428 5.68 -26.04 22.83
N PHE A 429 5.54 -26.16 21.51
CA PHE A 429 4.55 -25.47 20.71
C PHE A 429 3.63 -26.45 19.98
N GLU A 430 3.46 -27.68 20.49
CA GLU A 430 2.75 -28.77 19.79
C GLU A 430 1.23 -28.54 19.67
N GLU A 431 0.69 -27.59 20.43
CA GLU A 431 -0.73 -27.26 20.42
C GLU A 431 -1.16 -26.73 19.04
N PRO A 432 -2.27 -27.23 18.46
CA PRO A 432 -2.66 -26.92 17.08
C PRO A 432 -2.92 -25.42 16.87
N VAL A 433 -3.45 -24.74 17.89
CA VAL A 433 -3.69 -23.29 17.86
C VAL A 433 -2.37 -22.52 17.75
N LEU A 434 -1.32 -22.94 18.46
CA LEU A 434 0.00 -22.31 18.38
C LEU A 434 0.69 -22.62 17.05
N GLN A 435 0.58 -23.85 16.55
CA GLN A 435 1.10 -24.21 15.22
C GLN A 435 0.46 -23.37 14.10
N GLN A 436 -0.86 -23.18 14.16
CA GLN A 436 -1.57 -22.31 13.23
C GLN A 436 -1.11 -20.85 13.35
N ALA A 437 -0.95 -20.34 14.58
CA ALA A 437 -0.45 -18.99 14.83
C ALA A 437 0.98 -18.80 14.28
N ILE A 438 1.86 -19.79 14.46
CA ILE A 438 3.22 -19.78 13.91
C ILE A 438 3.19 -19.78 12.38
N ALA A 439 2.32 -20.56 11.75
CA ALA A 439 2.14 -20.54 10.30
C ALA A 439 1.63 -19.17 9.82
N GLU A 440 0.67 -18.57 10.51
CA GLU A 440 0.14 -17.24 10.22
C GLU A 440 1.25 -16.18 10.29
N VAL A 441 2.06 -16.19 11.36
CA VAL A 441 3.12 -15.21 11.55
C VAL A 441 4.26 -15.40 10.54
N SER A 442 4.60 -16.65 10.21
CA SER A 442 5.59 -16.96 9.17
C SER A 442 5.13 -16.43 7.80
N GLN A 443 3.86 -16.60 7.43
CA GLN A 443 3.32 -16.02 6.20
C GLN A 443 3.41 -14.49 6.20
N LYS A 444 3.10 -13.83 7.33
CA LYS A 444 3.21 -12.37 7.44
C LYS A 444 4.66 -11.89 7.27
N ILE A 445 5.64 -12.61 7.84
CA ILE A 445 7.07 -12.33 7.64
C ILE A 445 7.45 -12.48 6.16
N ILE A 446 7.02 -13.57 5.51
CA ILE A 446 7.27 -13.79 4.07
C ILE A 446 6.69 -12.65 3.24
N ASN A 447 5.46 -12.21 3.52
CA ASN A 447 4.85 -11.10 2.80
C ASN A 447 5.66 -9.81 2.94
N CYS A 448 6.15 -9.47 4.14
CA CYS A 448 7.02 -8.32 4.35
C CYS A 448 8.35 -8.45 3.59
N VAL A 449 8.95 -9.64 3.61
CA VAL A 449 10.21 -9.94 2.88
C VAL A 449 10.01 -9.82 1.38
N THR A 450 8.98 -10.46 0.83
CA THR A 450 8.64 -10.41 -0.60
C THR A 450 8.32 -8.98 -1.03
N TRP A 451 7.54 -8.22 -0.25
CA TRP A 451 7.27 -6.82 -0.55
C TRP A 451 8.57 -6.02 -0.62
N THR A 452 9.42 -6.11 0.41
CA THR A 452 10.69 -5.39 0.50
C THR A 452 11.59 -5.71 -0.69
N ASN A 453 11.76 -7.00 -1.02
CA ASN A 453 12.51 -7.39 -2.21
C ASN A 453 11.89 -6.79 -3.48
N THR A 454 10.57 -6.90 -3.69
CA THR A 454 9.95 -6.37 -4.92
C THR A 454 10.01 -4.86 -5.08
N VAL A 455 10.13 -4.08 -3.99
CA VAL A 455 10.27 -2.62 -4.04
C VAL A 455 11.73 -2.21 -4.27
N TRP A 456 12.66 -2.95 -3.65
CA TRP A 456 14.06 -2.54 -3.50
C TRP A 456 15.05 -3.40 -4.30
N ASP A 457 14.60 -4.48 -4.97
CA ASP A 457 15.43 -5.29 -5.87
C ASP A 457 15.97 -4.42 -7.02
N GLY A 458 17.30 -4.39 -7.16
CA GLY A 458 17.99 -3.64 -8.22
C GLY A 458 18.67 -2.33 -7.77
N LEU A 459 18.66 -2.03 -6.47
CA LEU A 459 19.65 -1.17 -5.80
C LEU A 459 20.76 -2.04 -5.22
#